data_AF-A0A958A4B6-F1
#
_entry.id   AF-A0A958A4B6-F1
#
_cell.length_a   1.000
_cell.length_b   1.000
_cell.length_c   1.000
_cell.angle_alpha   90.00
_cell.angle_beta   90.00
_cell.angle_gamma   90.00
#
_symmetry.space_group_name_H-M   'P 1'
#
loop_
_entity.id
_entity.type
_entity.pdbx_description
1 polymer ?
#
loop_
_entity_poly.entity_id
_entity_poly.type
_entity_poly.pdbx_seq_one_letter_code
_entity_poly.pdbx_strand_id
1 'polypeptide(L)'
;MATSPTTPSTTREESADSAARRKAIEQTLASMADVISPAQLTYFSNRSIAEVEALQEEVSAVVPAGNIVGLVMGGLIRLRDRTLPRDRAKSDVSALMRGLDMLPRHILPSTIYGTLFIGPAAVLAAYQKLLILTGKDPESAFPEGLWQFYLEFALREDSAHHTNETLGFHQALKNYNLNLSEVDQLAAWVCAVSQAYFQFDEWLFNEWRERVLLYLIDEAVAEANLGHKISFKRIPQAWAAQRPYRRGHDAQPDENFAQYRRRRFDNFFQSRLKLLPETQQQRLQAVYDQRALAELAVYQQQLSILATLEPDKYRENKRAIPLWQARVGIILKNRYYLMPAYHSDQIGRPVLFESQLPDSKFYPLQLDYNGSLYDLEGHALDVSRSGQVFQKDTKQLIGYLRPASFQAIRRQIAAIFEHADSAEAVAAGGLDDQLVSIRRVEQEQARKALSNETARQEIQAIKYAPVLINWDEQARNQPLAHIRQHKRGIGDHALTIFRTPESMVFDQSHIFFDGLWGMAVSEILTGEAVSWAAYFSSLPQPKPVSDPPYFLNFKPELALNEFNKVATVEVSAENDIVDMKTLDMLRKVLPKRHPDLKLTVNDVLVLYRCAFGL
;
A
#
# COMPACT_ATOMS: atom_id res chain seq x y z
N MET A 1 -62.73 26.04 29.78
CA MET A 1 -61.38 25.79 30.31
C MET A 1 -60.46 25.65 29.12
N ALA A 2 -59.53 26.60 28.99
CA ALA A 2 -58.67 26.78 27.82
C ALA A 2 -57.44 25.87 27.89
N THR A 3 -57.09 25.25 26.76
CA THR A 3 -55.75 24.70 26.51
C THR A 3 -55.20 25.35 25.25
N SER A 4 -54.12 26.13 25.43
CA SER A 4 -53.38 26.81 24.36
C SER A 4 -52.51 25.82 23.58
N PRO A 5 -52.24 26.06 22.28
CA PRO A 5 -51.24 25.32 21.53
C PRO A 5 -49.88 26.05 21.57
N THR A 6 -48.83 25.34 21.99
CA THR A 6 -47.43 25.73 21.77
C THR A 6 -46.95 25.19 20.42
N THR A 7 -46.42 26.07 19.56
CA THR A 7 -45.70 25.79 18.31
C THR A 7 -44.24 26.26 18.44
N PRO A 8 -43.31 25.96 17.51
CA PRO A 8 -42.17 25.05 17.69
C PRO A 8 -40.80 25.76 17.80
N SER A 9 -39.79 25.09 18.36
CA SER A 9 -38.42 25.62 18.53
C SER A 9 -37.43 25.25 17.41
N THR A 10 -37.87 24.63 16.30
CA THR A 10 -37.00 24.07 15.25
C THR A 10 -36.54 25.08 14.18
N THR A 11 -37.22 26.20 13.99
CA THR A 11 -36.90 27.17 12.91
C THR A 11 -35.73 28.10 13.21
N ARG A 12 -35.31 28.22 14.49
CA ARG A 12 -34.28 29.19 14.91
C ARG A 12 -32.86 28.67 14.73
N GLU A 13 -32.62 27.38 14.97
CA GLU A 13 -31.31 26.73 14.81
C GLU A 13 -30.92 26.59 13.33
N GLU A 14 -31.82 26.15 12.44
CA GLU A 14 -31.55 26.05 11.00
C GLU A 14 -31.19 27.42 10.35
N SER A 15 -31.76 28.51 10.86
CA SER A 15 -31.47 29.86 10.36
C SER A 15 -30.08 30.37 10.75
N ALA A 16 -29.58 29.95 11.92
CA ALA A 16 -28.27 30.37 12.45
C ALA A 16 -27.12 29.63 11.75
N ASP A 17 -27.30 28.33 11.47
CA ASP A 17 -26.32 27.51 10.76
C ASP A 17 -26.17 27.95 9.29
N SER A 18 -27.27 28.33 8.63
CA SER A 18 -27.26 28.89 7.28
C SER A 18 -26.49 30.23 7.20
N ALA A 19 -26.59 31.07 8.23
CA ALA A 19 -25.91 32.36 8.30
C ALA A 19 -24.41 32.21 8.57
N ALA A 20 -24.02 31.30 9.48
CA ALA A 20 -22.62 31.01 9.78
C ALA A 20 -21.86 30.44 8.57
N ARG A 21 -22.51 29.53 7.82
CA ARG A 21 -21.94 28.97 6.58
C ARG A 21 -21.76 30.04 5.50
N ARG A 22 -22.75 30.92 5.29
CA ARG A 22 -22.63 32.04 4.33
C ARG A 22 -21.47 32.97 4.67
N LYS A 23 -21.32 33.32 5.95
CA LYS A 23 -20.20 34.15 6.41
C LYS A 23 -18.84 33.49 6.14
N ALA A 24 -18.73 32.17 6.31
CA ALA A 24 -17.49 31.45 6.02
C ALA A 24 -17.17 31.42 4.52
N ILE A 25 -18.18 31.24 3.66
CA ILE A 25 -18.04 31.33 2.19
C ILE A 25 -17.59 32.72 1.78
N GLU A 26 -18.22 33.77 2.31
CA GLU A 26 -17.87 35.18 2.04
C GLU A 26 -16.43 35.48 2.47
N GLN A 27 -15.99 34.97 3.62
CA GLN A 27 -14.62 35.14 4.11
C GLN A 27 -13.60 34.41 3.23
N THR A 28 -13.90 33.21 2.75
CA THR A 28 -13.05 32.48 1.80
C THR A 28 -12.94 33.24 0.48
N LEU A 29 -14.06 33.71 -0.06
CA LEU A 29 -14.09 34.45 -1.31
C LEU A 29 -13.32 35.77 -1.20
N ALA A 30 -13.52 36.52 -0.11
CA ALA A 30 -12.78 37.73 0.19
C ALA A 30 -11.27 37.47 0.30
N SER A 31 -10.87 36.40 1.01
CA SER A 31 -9.46 36.03 1.10
C SER A 31 -8.83 35.66 -0.25
N MET A 32 -9.59 35.06 -1.17
CA MET A 32 -9.10 34.77 -2.51
C MET A 32 -8.92 36.07 -3.31
N ALA A 33 -9.89 36.98 -3.23
CA ALA A 33 -9.84 38.27 -3.92
C ALA A 33 -8.70 39.18 -3.40
N ASP A 34 -8.40 39.13 -2.10
CA ASP A 34 -7.30 39.90 -1.49
C ASP A 34 -5.91 39.44 -1.96
N VAL A 35 -5.77 38.16 -2.33
CA VAL A 35 -4.50 37.58 -2.77
C VAL A 35 -4.19 37.93 -4.21
N ILE A 36 -5.20 37.94 -5.08
CA ILE A 36 -5.05 38.18 -6.51
C ILE A 36 -6.38 38.59 -7.15
N SER A 37 -6.33 39.55 -8.09
CA SER A 37 -7.53 39.95 -8.83
C SER A 37 -7.97 38.91 -9.87
N PRO A 38 -9.27 38.80 -10.19
CA PRO A 38 -9.76 37.92 -11.26
C PRO A 38 -9.06 38.15 -12.61
N ALA A 39 -8.73 39.39 -12.94
CA ALA A 39 -8.01 39.75 -14.16
C ALA A 39 -6.58 39.16 -14.21
N GLN A 40 -5.89 39.06 -13.07
CA GLN A 40 -4.57 38.42 -13.00
C GLN A 40 -4.68 36.90 -13.05
N LEU A 41 -5.73 36.31 -12.46
CA LEU A 41 -6.00 34.87 -12.58
C LEU A 41 -6.29 34.46 -14.04
N THR A 42 -7.04 35.27 -14.79
CA THR A 42 -7.25 35.08 -16.23
C THR A 42 -5.92 34.95 -16.99
N TYR A 43 -4.92 35.76 -16.64
CA TYR A 43 -3.58 35.68 -17.22
C TYR A 43 -2.86 34.37 -16.87
N PHE A 44 -3.00 33.88 -15.64
CA PHE A 44 -2.36 32.62 -15.22
C PHE A 44 -3.05 31.37 -15.79
N SER A 45 -4.38 31.32 -15.75
CA SER A 45 -5.15 30.13 -16.12
C SER A 45 -5.58 30.07 -17.58
N ASN A 46 -5.40 31.14 -18.36
CA ASN A 46 -5.99 31.30 -19.71
C ASN A 46 -7.51 31.08 -19.72
N ARG A 47 -8.22 31.62 -18.72
CA ARG A 47 -9.70 31.53 -18.60
C ARG A 47 -10.35 32.89 -18.57
N SER A 48 -11.57 32.99 -19.05
CA SER A 48 -12.34 34.24 -18.96
C SER A 48 -12.59 34.67 -17.51
N ILE A 49 -12.81 35.95 -17.28
CA ILE A 49 -13.08 36.51 -15.95
C ILE A 49 -14.30 35.82 -15.32
N ALA A 50 -15.36 35.60 -16.10
CA ALA A 50 -16.57 34.91 -15.64
C ALA A 50 -16.30 33.46 -15.21
N GLU A 51 -15.42 32.73 -15.91
CA GLU A 51 -15.02 31.38 -15.50
C GLU A 51 -14.16 31.39 -14.23
N VAL A 52 -13.29 32.39 -14.08
CA VAL A 52 -12.47 32.57 -12.87
C VAL A 52 -13.37 32.83 -11.66
N GLU A 53 -14.32 33.77 -11.77
CA GLU A 53 -15.25 34.11 -10.68
C GLU A 53 -16.13 32.91 -10.31
N ALA A 54 -16.68 32.20 -11.30
CA ALA A 54 -17.46 30.98 -11.05
C ALA A 54 -16.65 29.90 -10.33
N LEU A 55 -15.38 29.71 -10.70
CA LEU A 55 -14.49 28.76 -10.02
C LEU A 55 -14.15 29.21 -8.58
N GLN A 56 -13.99 30.51 -8.33
CA GLN A 56 -13.74 31.03 -6.98
C GLN A 56 -14.96 30.85 -6.07
N GLU A 57 -16.16 31.12 -6.58
CA GLU A 57 -17.42 30.87 -5.87
C GLU A 57 -17.59 29.38 -5.55
N GLU A 58 -17.29 28.51 -6.52
CA GLU A 58 -17.40 27.07 -6.34
C GLU A 58 -16.38 26.55 -5.31
N VAL A 59 -15.12 27.00 -5.36
CA VAL A 59 -14.11 26.66 -4.35
C VAL A 59 -14.55 27.11 -2.96
N SER A 60 -15.06 28.33 -2.83
CA SER A 60 -15.50 28.90 -1.56
C SER A 60 -16.72 28.19 -0.98
N ALA A 61 -17.62 27.73 -1.85
CA ALA A 61 -18.80 26.95 -1.45
C ALA A 61 -18.45 25.52 -1.00
N VAL A 62 -17.40 24.94 -1.60
CA VAL A 62 -16.95 23.55 -1.35
C VAL A 62 -16.01 23.47 -0.14
N VAL A 63 -15.07 24.41 0.02
CA VAL A 63 -14.14 24.48 1.16
C VAL A 63 -14.15 25.90 1.75
N PRO A 64 -15.10 26.20 2.66
CA PRO A 64 -15.20 27.51 3.31
C PRO A 64 -14.14 27.67 4.43
N ALA A 65 -12.86 27.47 4.11
CA ALA A 65 -11.75 27.43 5.08
C ALA A 65 -11.09 28.81 5.35
N GLY A 66 -11.82 29.90 5.11
CA GLY A 66 -11.37 31.28 5.29
C GLY A 66 -10.00 31.55 4.62
N ASN A 67 -9.09 32.15 5.38
CA ASN A 67 -7.80 32.64 4.90
C ASN A 67 -6.84 31.55 4.40
N ILE A 68 -7.09 30.27 4.74
CA ILE A 68 -6.21 29.16 4.34
C ILE A 68 -6.27 28.93 2.84
N VAL A 69 -7.45 29.10 2.22
CA VAL A 69 -7.62 28.99 0.76
C VAL A 69 -6.81 30.06 0.05
N GLY A 70 -6.88 31.31 0.51
CA GLY A 70 -6.06 32.40 -0.01
C GLY A 70 -4.56 32.15 0.15
N LEU A 71 -4.13 31.62 1.30
CA LEU A 71 -2.72 31.28 1.54
C LEU A 71 -2.20 30.21 0.58
N VAL A 72 -2.97 29.13 0.39
CA VAL A 72 -2.63 28.06 -0.57
C VAL A 72 -2.57 28.62 -1.99
N MET A 73 -3.60 29.37 -2.40
CA MET A 73 -3.66 30.00 -3.73
C MET A 73 -2.48 30.95 -3.97
N GLY A 74 -2.15 31.80 -2.99
CA GLY A 74 -1.01 32.71 -3.06
C GLY A 74 0.34 31.97 -3.13
N GLY A 75 0.46 30.82 -2.46
CA GLY A 75 1.60 29.92 -2.61
C GLY A 75 1.71 29.36 -4.02
N LEU A 76 0.61 28.85 -4.57
CA LEU A 76 0.55 28.28 -5.93
C LEU A 76 0.90 29.30 -7.02
N ILE A 77 0.44 30.55 -6.88
CA ILE A 77 0.73 31.64 -7.84
C ILE A 77 2.22 31.99 -7.85
N ARG A 78 2.89 31.95 -6.70
CA ARG A 78 4.33 32.29 -6.59
C ARG A 78 5.24 31.23 -7.19
N LEU A 79 4.74 30.02 -7.42
CA LEU A 79 5.51 28.98 -8.10
C LEU A 79 5.64 29.35 -9.57
N ARG A 80 6.88 29.47 -10.05
CA ARG A 80 7.16 29.85 -11.45
C ARG A 80 6.85 28.69 -12.41
N ASP A 81 7.02 27.46 -11.96
CA ASP A 81 6.84 26.27 -12.79
C ASP A 81 5.37 25.87 -12.89
N ARG A 82 4.96 25.35 -14.05
CA ARG A 82 3.61 24.81 -14.27
C ARG A 82 3.41 23.45 -13.58
N THR A 83 4.50 22.77 -13.26
CA THR A 83 4.53 21.49 -12.55
C THR A 83 4.66 21.73 -11.05
N LEU A 84 3.88 21.00 -10.26
CA LEU A 84 3.86 21.14 -8.82
C LEU A 84 4.70 20.06 -8.12
N PRO A 85 5.62 20.40 -7.19
CA PRO A 85 6.30 19.39 -6.38
C PRO A 85 5.31 18.62 -5.49
N ARG A 86 5.45 17.29 -5.42
CA ARG A 86 4.55 16.40 -4.65
C ARG A 86 4.42 16.81 -3.18
N ASP A 87 5.53 17.17 -2.53
CA ASP A 87 5.52 17.58 -1.11
C ASP A 87 4.77 18.89 -0.90
N ARG A 88 4.80 19.79 -1.89
CA ARG A 88 4.02 21.03 -1.85
C ARG A 88 2.54 20.73 -1.96
N ALA A 89 2.15 19.86 -2.90
CA ALA A 89 0.77 19.41 -3.06
C ALA A 89 0.22 18.80 -1.76
N LYS A 90 1.00 17.90 -1.15
CA LYS A 90 0.68 17.27 0.13
C LYS A 90 0.49 18.30 1.25
N SER A 91 1.37 19.30 1.33
CA SER A 91 1.31 20.36 2.35
C SER A 91 0.08 21.25 2.18
N ASP A 92 -0.22 21.66 0.94
CA ASP A 92 -1.35 22.52 0.61
C ASP A 92 -2.69 21.80 0.86
N VAL A 93 -2.82 20.53 0.44
CA VAL A 93 -3.98 19.69 0.76
C VAL A 93 -4.16 19.52 2.27
N SER A 94 -3.08 19.24 3.00
CA SER A 94 -3.13 19.11 4.46
C SER A 94 -3.53 20.42 5.15
N ALA A 95 -3.12 21.57 4.60
CA ALA A 95 -3.53 22.87 5.09
C ALA A 95 -5.04 23.10 4.89
N LEU A 96 -5.58 22.79 3.71
CA LEU A 96 -7.02 22.87 3.43
C LEU A 96 -7.83 21.95 4.36
N MET A 97 -7.36 20.71 4.59
CA MET A 97 -7.98 19.78 5.53
C MET A 97 -8.00 20.36 6.96
N ARG A 98 -6.86 20.88 7.45
CA ARG A 98 -6.81 21.54 8.76
C ARG A 98 -7.75 22.75 8.84
N GLY A 99 -7.90 23.49 7.75
CA GLY A 99 -8.81 24.64 7.69
C GLY A 99 -10.28 24.25 7.84
N LEU A 100 -10.68 23.11 7.27
CA LEU A 100 -12.01 22.56 7.50
C LEU A 100 -12.23 22.15 8.96
N ASP A 101 -11.22 21.57 9.63
CA ASP A 101 -11.33 21.22 11.06
C ASP A 101 -11.41 22.42 12.00
N MET A 102 -10.94 23.60 11.58
CA MET A 102 -11.06 24.84 12.35
C MET A 102 -12.47 25.43 12.27
N LEU A 103 -13.34 24.93 11.38
CA LEU A 103 -14.73 25.35 11.32
C LEU A 103 -15.53 24.74 12.48
N PRO A 104 -16.43 25.52 13.11
CA PRO A 104 -17.32 24.99 14.13
C PRO A 104 -18.09 23.75 13.66
N ARG A 105 -18.21 22.74 14.53
CA ARG A 105 -18.83 21.43 14.25
C ARG A 105 -20.31 21.45 13.81
N HIS A 106 -20.98 22.60 13.89
CA HIS A 106 -22.35 22.80 13.40
C HIS A 106 -22.40 23.29 11.94
N ILE A 107 -21.27 23.76 11.38
CA ILE A 107 -21.17 24.22 9.98
C ILE A 107 -20.88 23.07 9.02
N LEU A 108 -20.09 22.09 9.46
CA LEU A 108 -20.02 20.76 8.83
C LEU A 108 -21.17 19.91 9.36
N PRO A 109 -21.80 19.03 8.54
CA PRO A 109 -22.80 18.11 9.04
C PRO A 109 -22.24 17.38 10.26
N SER A 110 -22.88 17.50 11.42
CA SER A 110 -22.42 16.98 12.72
C SER A 110 -22.26 15.45 12.78
N THR A 111 -22.57 14.78 11.68
CA THR A 111 -22.32 13.36 11.45
C THR A 111 -20.87 13.12 11.06
N ILE A 112 -20.28 12.04 11.58
CA ILE A 112 -19.01 11.44 11.17
C ILE A 112 -18.81 11.46 9.63
N TYR A 113 -19.90 11.36 8.86
CA TYR A 113 -19.96 11.42 7.40
C TYR A 113 -19.56 12.75 6.75
N GLY A 114 -19.92 13.90 7.35
CA GLY A 114 -19.57 15.22 6.82
C GLY A 114 -18.08 15.53 6.96
N THR A 115 -17.51 15.12 8.10
CA THR A 115 -16.11 15.36 8.45
C THR A 115 -15.14 14.35 7.83
N LEU A 116 -15.55 13.09 7.63
CA LEU A 116 -14.64 12.03 7.17
C LEU A 116 -14.67 11.74 5.66
N PHE A 117 -15.78 11.96 4.96
CA PHE A 117 -15.94 11.51 3.57
C PHE A 117 -16.29 12.63 2.59
N ILE A 118 -17.22 13.53 2.93
CA ILE A 118 -17.49 14.72 2.12
C ILE A 118 -16.29 15.67 2.15
N GLY A 119 -15.67 15.86 3.32
CA GLY A 119 -14.51 16.72 3.52
C GLY A 119 -13.34 16.44 2.56
N PRO A 120 -12.77 15.22 2.50
CA PRO A 120 -11.67 14.93 1.60
C PRO A 120 -12.01 15.10 0.12
N ALA A 121 -13.16 14.61 -0.34
CA ALA A 121 -13.58 14.76 -1.74
C ALA A 121 -13.79 16.25 -2.11
N ALA A 122 -14.39 17.02 -1.20
CA ALA A 122 -14.51 18.47 -1.33
C ALA A 122 -13.14 19.17 -1.36
N VAL A 123 -12.21 18.76 -0.51
CA VAL A 123 -10.82 19.29 -0.52
C VAL A 123 -10.11 18.94 -1.80
N LEU A 124 -10.21 17.71 -2.31
CA LEU A 124 -9.61 17.34 -3.58
C LEU A 124 -10.19 18.18 -4.71
N ALA A 125 -11.52 18.29 -4.79
CA ALA A 125 -12.19 19.07 -5.82
C ALA A 125 -11.82 20.56 -5.74
N ALA A 126 -11.82 21.14 -4.54
CA ALA A 126 -11.41 22.52 -4.33
C ALA A 126 -9.93 22.73 -4.68
N TYR A 127 -9.06 21.80 -4.30
CA TYR A 127 -7.64 21.89 -4.59
C TYR A 127 -7.36 21.77 -6.09
N GLN A 128 -8.01 20.85 -6.80
CA GLN A 128 -7.95 20.77 -8.27
C GLN A 128 -8.40 22.08 -8.93
N LYS A 129 -9.48 22.69 -8.44
CA LYS A 129 -9.95 23.98 -8.93
C LYS A 129 -8.96 25.11 -8.64
N LEU A 130 -8.30 25.12 -7.48
CA LEU A 130 -7.22 26.05 -7.16
C LEU A 130 -6.02 25.88 -8.10
N LEU A 131 -5.65 24.65 -8.45
CA LEU A 131 -4.60 24.39 -9.44
C LEU A 131 -5.00 24.94 -10.81
N ILE A 132 -6.22 24.66 -11.26
CA ILE A 132 -6.77 25.19 -12.52
C ILE A 132 -6.77 26.73 -12.51
N LEU A 133 -7.24 27.35 -11.43
CA LEU A 133 -7.28 28.80 -11.24
C LEU A 133 -5.90 29.44 -11.30
N THR A 134 -4.88 28.75 -10.80
CA THR A 134 -3.50 29.26 -10.76
C THR A 134 -2.67 28.86 -11.98
N GLY A 135 -3.31 28.29 -13.01
CA GLY A 135 -2.66 27.88 -14.25
C GLY A 135 -1.72 26.68 -14.09
N LYS A 136 -1.91 25.90 -13.03
CA LYS A 136 -1.15 24.68 -12.74
C LYS A 136 -1.86 23.47 -13.34
N ASP A 137 -1.07 22.49 -13.75
CA ASP A 137 -1.57 21.22 -14.24
C ASP A 137 -2.00 20.32 -13.07
N PRO A 138 -3.30 19.95 -12.96
CA PRO A 138 -3.78 19.07 -11.91
C PRO A 138 -3.08 17.71 -11.89
N GLU A 139 -2.72 17.18 -13.06
CA GLU A 139 -2.03 15.89 -13.19
C GLU A 139 -0.62 15.95 -12.58
N SER A 140 0.02 17.12 -12.60
CA SER A 140 1.34 17.31 -11.97
C SER A 140 1.31 17.23 -10.43
N ALA A 141 0.17 17.60 -9.81
CA ALA A 141 0.02 17.56 -8.36
C ALA A 141 -0.24 16.14 -7.83
N PHE A 142 -0.81 15.27 -8.68
CA PHE A 142 -1.10 13.87 -8.41
C PHE A 142 -0.54 13.03 -9.58
N PRO A 143 0.79 12.89 -9.70
CA PRO A 143 1.42 12.26 -10.87
C PRO A 143 1.06 10.77 -11.00
N GLU A 144 0.63 10.16 -9.89
CA GLU A 144 0.15 8.78 -9.87
C GLU A 144 -1.35 8.70 -10.21
N GLY A 145 -2.08 9.82 -10.24
CA GLY A 145 -3.52 9.93 -10.46
C GLY A 145 -4.30 10.21 -9.16
N LEU A 146 -5.58 10.53 -9.29
CA LEU A 146 -6.44 10.91 -8.15
C LEU A 146 -6.65 9.79 -7.12
N TRP A 147 -6.40 8.53 -7.47
CA TRP A 147 -6.41 7.42 -6.51
C TRP A 147 -5.32 7.54 -5.44
N GLN A 148 -4.20 8.22 -5.74
CA GLN A 148 -3.18 8.55 -4.73
C GLN A 148 -3.82 9.37 -3.61
N PHE A 149 -4.71 10.31 -3.94
CA PHE A 149 -5.44 11.06 -2.94
C PHE A 149 -6.35 10.15 -2.10
N TYR A 150 -7.06 9.21 -2.74
CA TYR A 150 -7.98 8.33 -2.02
C TYR A 150 -7.25 7.36 -1.08
N LEU A 151 -6.08 6.84 -1.46
CA LEU A 151 -5.24 6.02 -0.58
C LEU A 151 -4.53 6.83 0.50
N GLU A 152 -4.02 8.02 0.17
CA GLU A 152 -3.25 8.82 1.11
C GLU A 152 -4.13 9.68 2.03
N PHE A 153 -5.40 9.99 1.69
CA PHE A 153 -6.18 11.00 2.41
C PHE A 153 -7.63 10.64 2.77
N ALA A 154 -8.30 9.66 2.13
CA ALA A 154 -9.77 9.53 2.22
C ALA A 154 -10.36 8.13 2.51
N LEU A 155 -9.73 7.02 2.14
CA LEU A 155 -10.24 5.66 2.41
C LEU A 155 -9.67 5.11 3.72
N ARG A 156 -10.04 5.76 4.83
CA ARG A 156 -9.37 5.66 6.14
C ARG A 156 -9.74 4.48 7.01
N GLU A 157 -10.88 3.84 6.82
CA GLU A 157 -11.22 2.68 7.62
C GLU A 157 -10.72 1.45 6.88
N ASP A 158 -10.07 0.53 7.60
CA ASP A 158 -9.59 -0.84 7.34
C ASP A 158 -10.24 -1.68 6.18
N SER A 159 -11.34 -1.19 5.61
CA SER A 159 -11.96 -1.59 4.35
C SER A 159 -11.09 -1.50 3.08
N ALA A 160 -9.92 -0.86 3.10
CA ALA A 160 -9.05 -0.76 1.93
C ALA A 160 -8.03 -1.92 1.85
N HIS A 161 -8.47 -3.16 2.02
CA HIS A 161 -7.64 -4.32 1.72
C HIS A 161 -8.27 -5.14 0.60
N HIS A 162 -7.40 -5.77 -0.18
CA HIS A 162 -7.74 -6.82 -1.11
C HIS A 162 -7.49 -8.16 -0.44
N THR A 163 -8.45 -9.08 -0.52
CA THR A 163 -8.27 -10.44 -0.02
C THR A 163 -8.45 -11.43 -1.15
N ASN A 164 -7.49 -12.34 -1.32
CA ASN A 164 -7.57 -13.42 -2.28
C ASN A 164 -7.06 -14.73 -1.70
N GLU A 165 -7.53 -15.84 -2.28
CA GLU A 165 -7.21 -17.20 -1.82
C GLU A 165 -6.41 -17.93 -2.91
N THR A 166 -5.38 -18.68 -2.50
CA THR A 166 -4.66 -19.60 -3.38
C THR A 166 -4.77 -21.04 -2.85
N LEU A 167 -5.02 -21.98 -3.77
CA LEU A 167 -5.03 -23.42 -3.48
C LEU A 167 -3.70 -24.10 -3.81
N GLY A 168 -2.80 -23.37 -4.49
CA GLY A 168 -1.63 -23.94 -5.15
C GLY A 168 -0.67 -24.69 -4.23
N PHE A 169 -0.49 -24.21 -2.99
CA PHE A 169 0.40 -24.85 -2.02
C PHE A 169 -0.10 -26.24 -1.60
N HIS A 170 -1.32 -26.32 -1.07
CA HIS A 170 -1.93 -27.58 -0.64
C HIS A 170 -2.12 -28.56 -1.80
N GLN A 171 -2.53 -28.07 -2.98
CA GLN A 171 -2.62 -28.89 -4.18
C GLN A 171 -1.26 -29.44 -4.60
N ALA A 172 -0.18 -28.66 -4.52
CA ALA A 172 1.15 -29.15 -4.84
C ALA A 172 1.63 -30.22 -3.85
N LEU A 173 1.40 -30.04 -2.54
CA LEU A 173 1.73 -31.07 -1.54
C LEU A 173 1.04 -32.41 -1.88
N LYS A 174 -0.25 -32.35 -2.22
CA LYS A 174 -1.03 -33.54 -2.61
C LYS A 174 -0.56 -34.13 -3.94
N ASN A 175 -0.42 -33.31 -4.98
CA ASN A 175 -0.13 -33.75 -6.34
C ASN A 175 1.27 -34.36 -6.47
N TYR A 176 2.24 -33.83 -5.73
CA TYR A 176 3.62 -34.34 -5.71
C TYR A 176 3.87 -35.30 -4.56
N ASN A 177 2.84 -35.66 -3.77
CA ASN A 177 2.94 -36.53 -2.60
C ASN A 177 4.04 -36.10 -1.61
N LEU A 178 4.12 -34.80 -1.34
CA LEU A 178 5.10 -34.21 -0.43
C LEU A 178 4.60 -34.36 1.00
N ASN A 179 5.22 -35.24 1.78
CA ASN A 179 4.91 -35.42 3.19
C ASN A 179 5.80 -34.48 4.04
N LEU A 180 5.24 -33.35 4.48
CA LEU A 180 5.94 -32.33 5.25
C LEU A 180 5.30 -32.16 6.63
N SER A 181 6.15 -32.00 7.65
CA SER A 181 5.72 -31.54 8.97
C SER A 181 5.21 -30.10 8.90
N GLU A 182 4.41 -29.68 9.88
CA GLU A 182 3.93 -28.30 9.96
C GLU A 182 5.07 -27.28 10.08
N VAL A 183 6.16 -27.69 10.75
CA VAL A 183 7.40 -26.92 10.84
C VAL A 183 7.97 -26.63 9.45
N ASP A 184 8.06 -27.65 8.60
CA ASP A 184 8.61 -27.50 7.25
C ASP A 184 7.67 -26.72 6.33
N GLN A 185 6.35 -26.87 6.50
CA GLN A 185 5.37 -26.09 5.75
C GLN A 185 5.47 -24.59 6.10
N LEU A 186 5.50 -24.23 7.38
CA LEU A 186 5.68 -22.83 7.80
C LEU A 186 7.06 -22.30 7.39
N ALA A 187 8.12 -23.10 7.55
CA ALA A 187 9.45 -22.72 7.12
C ALA A 187 9.52 -22.42 5.61
N ALA A 188 8.77 -23.15 4.78
CA ALA A 188 8.73 -22.91 3.33
C ALA A 188 8.13 -21.53 3.01
N TRP A 189 7.04 -21.17 3.69
CA TRP A 189 6.45 -19.83 3.58
C TRP A 189 7.38 -18.73 4.07
N VAL A 190 8.07 -18.93 5.19
CA VAL A 190 8.98 -17.92 5.69
C VAL A 190 10.21 -17.76 4.78
N CYS A 191 10.71 -18.85 4.18
CA CYS A 191 11.76 -18.76 3.17
C CYS A 191 11.29 -17.98 1.94
N ALA A 192 10.07 -18.25 1.45
CA ALA A 192 9.48 -17.53 0.32
C ALA A 192 9.33 -16.03 0.61
N VAL A 193 8.82 -15.65 1.78
CA VAL A 193 8.70 -14.23 2.19
C VAL A 193 10.07 -13.57 2.35
N SER A 194 11.03 -14.26 2.98
CA SER A 194 12.39 -13.74 3.17
C SER A 194 13.07 -13.49 1.83
N GLN A 195 12.92 -14.40 0.87
CA GLN A 195 13.41 -14.18 -0.50
C GLN A 195 12.66 -13.07 -1.24
N ALA A 196 11.35 -12.96 -1.03
CA ALA A 196 10.52 -11.93 -1.63
C ALA A 196 11.05 -10.54 -1.27
N TYR A 197 11.45 -10.29 -0.01
CA TYR A 197 12.02 -8.99 0.38
C TYR A 197 13.26 -8.60 -0.44
N PHE A 198 14.14 -9.55 -0.77
CA PHE A 198 15.35 -9.29 -1.55
C PHE A 198 15.08 -9.17 -3.06
N GLN A 199 13.98 -9.75 -3.55
CA GLN A 199 13.65 -9.79 -4.98
C GLN A 199 12.49 -8.87 -5.37
N PHE A 200 11.83 -8.20 -4.41
CA PHE A 200 10.59 -7.49 -4.66
C PHE A 200 10.75 -6.38 -5.71
N ASP A 201 11.85 -5.63 -5.64
CA ASP A 201 12.18 -4.60 -6.63
C ASP A 201 12.33 -5.18 -8.05
N GLU A 202 12.89 -6.38 -8.19
CA GLU A 202 13.01 -7.06 -9.48
C GLU A 202 11.65 -7.56 -9.99
N TRP A 203 10.74 -7.93 -9.09
CA TRP A 203 9.37 -8.29 -9.46
C TRP A 203 8.59 -7.06 -9.94
N LEU A 204 8.72 -5.94 -9.21
CA LEU A 204 8.15 -4.65 -9.61
C LEU A 204 8.74 -4.14 -10.92
N PHE A 205 10.04 -4.32 -11.13
CA PHE A 205 10.69 -4.00 -12.40
C PHE A 205 10.04 -4.77 -13.54
N ASN A 206 9.87 -6.09 -13.39
CA ASN A 206 9.23 -6.90 -14.42
C ASN A 206 7.78 -6.47 -14.68
N GLU A 207 7.01 -6.16 -13.64
CA GLU A 207 5.66 -5.64 -13.80
C GLU A 207 5.68 -4.34 -14.62
N TRP A 208 6.43 -3.33 -14.16
CA TRP A 208 6.49 -2.01 -14.77
C TRP A 208 6.94 -2.12 -16.22
N ARG A 209 8.00 -2.88 -16.46
CA ARG A 209 8.59 -3.09 -17.77
C ARG A 209 7.61 -3.74 -18.73
N GLU A 210 6.92 -4.79 -18.30
CA GLU A 210 5.91 -5.46 -19.12
C GLU A 210 4.79 -4.48 -19.49
N ARG A 211 4.28 -3.73 -18.53
CA ARG A 211 3.20 -2.76 -18.73
C ARG A 211 3.61 -1.65 -19.71
N VAL A 212 4.79 -1.06 -19.51
CA VAL A 212 5.31 0.02 -20.36
C VAL A 212 5.61 -0.49 -21.77
N LEU A 213 6.31 -1.61 -21.91
CA LEU A 213 6.65 -2.13 -23.25
C LEU A 213 5.43 -2.60 -24.03
N LEU A 214 4.42 -3.19 -23.37
CA LEU A 214 3.16 -3.53 -24.02
C LEU A 214 2.39 -2.30 -24.48
N TYR A 215 2.41 -1.22 -23.70
CA TYR A 215 1.81 0.05 -24.10
C TYR A 215 2.54 0.66 -25.31
N LEU A 216 3.88 0.75 -25.24
CA LEU A 216 4.69 1.37 -26.29
C LEU A 216 4.64 0.59 -27.61
N ILE A 217 4.55 -0.74 -27.56
CA ILE A 217 4.42 -1.55 -28.79
C ILE A 217 3.05 -1.35 -29.43
N ASP A 218 1.98 -1.20 -28.65
CA ASP A 218 0.64 -0.91 -29.19
C ASP A 218 0.61 0.47 -29.88
N GLU A 219 1.27 1.49 -29.30
CA GLU A 219 1.45 2.80 -29.96
C GLU A 219 2.26 2.68 -31.26
N ALA A 220 3.41 2.00 -31.22
CA ALA A 220 4.26 1.82 -32.40
C ALA A 220 3.56 1.05 -33.52
N VAL A 221 2.72 0.05 -33.19
CA VAL A 221 1.89 -0.69 -34.14
C VAL A 221 0.83 0.22 -34.77
N ALA A 222 0.20 1.08 -33.98
CA ALA A 222 -0.80 2.03 -34.47
C ALA A 222 -0.16 3.05 -35.42
N GLU A 223 0.98 3.64 -35.06
CA GLU A 223 1.71 4.58 -35.91
C GLU A 223 2.19 3.94 -37.22
N ALA A 224 2.60 2.67 -37.18
CA ALA A 224 3.02 1.92 -38.37
C ALA A 224 1.84 1.38 -39.20
N ASN A 225 0.58 1.62 -38.80
CA ASN A 225 -0.62 1.06 -39.42
C ASN A 225 -0.62 -0.48 -39.50
N LEU A 226 0.01 -1.16 -38.54
CA LEU A 226 0.19 -2.62 -38.52
C LEU A 226 -0.86 -3.37 -37.68
N GLY A 227 -1.82 -2.68 -37.07
CA GLY A 227 -2.83 -3.28 -36.17
C GLY A 227 -3.73 -4.34 -36.82
N HIS A 228 -3.79 -4.37 -38.17
CA HIS A 228 -4.52 -5.40 -38.90
C HIS A 228 -3.80 -6.77 -38.91
N LYS A 229 -2.47 -6.80 -38.72
CA LYS A 229 -1.68 -8.04 -38.71
C LYS A 229 -2.00 -8.88 -37.47
N ILE A 230 -2.20 -10.18 -37.68
CA ILE A 230 -2.57 -11.13 -36.61
C ILE A 230 -1.55 -11.12 -35.47
N SER A 231 -0.26 -11.00 -35.76
CA SER A 231 0.82 -10.98 -34.76
C SER A 231 0.72 -9.84 -33.74
N PHE A 232 -0.01 -8.76 -34.07
CA PHE A 232 -0.21 -7.59 -33.22
C PHE A 232 -1.63 -7.47 -32.67
N LYS A 233 -2.52 -8.44 -32.92
CA LYS A 233 -3.84 -8.42 -32.30
C LYS A 233 -3.75 -8.83 -30.84
N ARG A 234 -4.28 -8.00 -29.95
CA ARG A 234 -4.48 -8.32 -28.52
C ARG A 234 -3.17 -8.70 -27.80
N ILE A 235 -2.09 -7.94 -28.04
CA ILE A 235 -0.76 -8.24 -27.47
C ILE A 235 -0.82 -8.33 -25.94
N PRO A 236 -1.48 -7.41 -25.20
CA PRO A 236 -1.56 -7.51 -23.74
C PRO A 236 -2.25 -8.80 -23.28
N GLN A 237 -3.34 -9.21 -23.94
CA GLN A 237 -4.05 -10.46 -23.61
C GLN A 237 -3.23 -11.69 -23.97
N ALA A 238 -2.50 -11.67 -25.08
CA ALA A 238 -1.61 -12.75 -25.47
C ALA A 238 -0.45 -12.95 -24.48
N TRP A 239 0.09 -11.86 -23.91
CA TRP A 239 1.05 -11.98 -22.81
C TRP A 239 0.40 -12.49 -21.54
N ALA A 240 -0.74 -11.92 -21.14
CA ALA A 240 -1.43 -12.32 -19.91
C ALA A 240 -1.75 -13.82 -19.87
N ALA A 241 -2.09 -14.43 -21.01
CA ALA A 241 -2.40 -15.86 -21.14
C ALA A 241 -1.21 -16.80 -20.88
N GLN A 242 0.03 -16.33 -21.00
CA GLN A 242 1.25 -17.14 -20.84
C GLN A 242 2.24 -16.56 -19.83
N ARG A 243 1.87 -15.47 -19.15
CA ARG A 243 2.70 -14.81 -18.15
C ARG A 243 2.97 -15.81 -17.01
N PRO A 244 4.23 -16.10 -16.69
CA PRO A 244 4.54 -17.01 -15.59
C PRO A 244 4.36 -16.33 -14.23
N TYR A 245 3.76 -17.06 -13.29
CA TYR A 245 3.72 -16.71 -11.86
C TYR A 245 4.54 -17.68 -10.99
N ARG A 246 5.25 -18.61 -11.62
CA ARG A 246 6.23 -19.50 -11.01
C ARG A 246 7.30 -19.87 -12.03
N ARG A 247 8.43 -20.39 -11.56
CA ARG A 247 9.45 -20.96 -12.45
C ARG A 247 8.92 -22.22 -13.13
N GLY A 248 9.09 -22.28 -14.44
CA GLY A 248 8.77 -23.47 -15.23
C GLY A 248 9.90 -24.51 -15.17
N HIS A 249 9.65 -25.69 -15.73
CA HIS A 249 10.68 -26.73 -15.88
C HIS A 249 11.82 -26.31 -16.81
N ASP A 250 11.60 -25.27 -17.63
CA ASP A 250 12.58 -24.65 -18.53
C ASP A 250 13.38 -23.52 -17.88
N ALA A 251 13.29 -23.33 -16.56
CA ALA A 251 14.12 -22.40 -15.81
C ALA A 251 15.56 -22.91 -15.72
N GLN A 252 16.54 -22.02 -15.83
CA GLN A 252 17.95 -22.40 -15.64
C GLN A 252 18.24 -22.64 -14.15
N PRO A 253 19.24 -23.47 -13.80
CA PRO A 253 19.51 -23.84 -12.40
C PRO A 253 19.79 -22.66 -11.46
N ASP A 254 20.42 -21.60 -11.97
CA ASP A 254 20.78 -20.37 -11.27
C ASP A 254 19.78 -19.23 -11.48
N GLU A 255 18.72 -19.47 -12.26
CA GLU A 255 17.72 -18.46 -12.60
C GLU A 255 16.69 -18.32 -11.47
N ASN A 256 16.62 -17.13 -10.88
CA ASN A 256 15.54 -16.77 -9.96
C ASN A 256 14.24 -16.46 -10.73
N PHE A 257 13.12 -16.38 -10.01
CA PHE A 257 11.81 -16.16 -10.66
C PHE A 257 11.77 -14.85 -11.48
N ALA A 258 12.39 -13.78 -10.97
CA ALA A 258 12.40 -12.51 -11.68
C ALA A 258 13.14 -12.60 -13.02
N GLN A 259 14.31 -13.25 -13.04
CA GLN A 259 15.09 -13.49 -14.25
C GLN A 259 14.32 -14.39 -15.23
N TYR A 260 13.70 -15.47 -14.73
CA TYR A 260 12.84 -16.35 -15.52
C TYR A 260 11.72 -15.61 -16.22
N ARG A 261 10.93 -14.83 -15.46
CA ARG A 261 9.82 -14.05 -16.01
C ARG A 261 10.29 -13.03 -17.04
N ARG A 262 11.43 -12.37 -16.78
CA ARG A 262 12.05 -11.42 -17.72
C ARG A 262 12.43 -12.09 -19.04
N ARG A 263 13.13 -13.23 -18.99
CA ARG A 263 13.51 -14.00 -20.19
C ARG A 263 12.29 -14.46 -20.98
N ARG A 264 11.25 -14.96 -20.31
CA ARG A 264 9.99 -15.37 -20.96
C ARG A 264 9.32 -14.19 -21.66
N PHE A 265 9.29 -13.02 -21.02
CA PHE A 265 8.76 -11.80 -21.64
C PHE A 265 9.63 -11.31 -22.81
N ASP A 266 10.95 -11.35 -22.68
CA ASP A 266 11.87 -10.96 -23.75
C ASP A 266 11.65 -11.81 -25.00
N ASN A 267 11.56 -13.13 -24.84
CA ASN A 267 11.27 -14.03 -25.95
C ASN A 267 9.91 -13.70 -26.62
N PHE A 268 8.89 -13.44 -25.80
CA PHE A 268 7.57 -13.02 -26.30
C PHE A 268 7.62 -11.69 -27.06
N PHE A 269 8.28 -10.69 -26.49
CA PHE A 269 8.33 -9.32 -27.00
C PHE A 269 9.20 -9.20 -28.25
N GLN A 270 10.39 -9.82 -28.23
CA GLN A 270 11.35 -9.76 -29.34
C GLN A 270 10.78 -10.35 -30.64
N SER A 271 9.96 -11.39 -30.56
CA SER A 271 9.28 -11.97 -31.73
C SER A 271 8.37 -10.98 -32.46
N ARG A 272 7.84 -9.97 -31.75
CA ARG A 272 6.95 -8.92 -32.28
C ARG A 272 7.70 -7.65 -32.62
N LEU A 273 8.69 -7.28 -31.80
CA LEU A 273 9.54 -6.12 -32.04
C LEU A 273 10.21 -6.20 -33.42
N LYS A 274 10.72 -7.39 -33.80
CA LYS A 274 11.34 -7.65 -35.11
C LYS A 274 10.40 -7.46 -36.31
N LEU A 275 9.07 -7.45 -36.09
CA LEU A 275 8.08 -7.23 -37.16
C LEU A 275 7.76 -5.74 -37.37
N LEU A 276 8.21 -4.87 -36.48
CA LEU A 276 8.10 -3.42 -36.62
C LEU A 276 9.21 -2.87 -37.54
N PRO A 277 8.96 -1.75 -38.26
CA PRO A 277 10.02 -1.03 -38.95
C PRO A 277 11.14 -0.62 -38.00
N GLU A 278 12.39 -0.63 -38.47
CA GLU A 278 13.57 -0.32 -37.64
C GLU A 278 13.47 1.05 -36.97
N THR A 279 12.95 2.05 -37.67
CA THR A 279 12.70 3.40 -37.13
C THR A 279 11.76 3.38 -35.92
N GLN A 280 10.74 2.53 -35.94
CA GLN A 280 9.80 2.36 -34.83
C GLN A 280 10.42 1.57 -33.67
N GLN A 281 11.27 0.59 -33.95
CA GLN A 281 12.01 -0.13 -32.92
C GLN A 281 12.95 0.83 -32.15
N GLN A 282 13.70 1.67 -32.87
CA GLN A 282 14.62 2.64 -32.28
C GLN A 282 13.87 3.68 -31.43
N ARG A 283 12.74 4.21 -31.94
CA ARG A 283 11.91 5.15 -31.19
C ARG A 283 11.32 4.53 -29.92
N LEU A 284 10.79 3.31 -30.01
CA LEU A 284 10.26 2.59 -28.85
C LEU A 284 11.32 2.43 -27.77
N GLN A 285 12.54 2.01 -28.15
CA GLN A 285 13.65 1.84 -27.21
C GLN A 285 14.03 3.18 -26.55
N ALA A 286 14.15 4.26 -27.32
CA ALA A 286 14.48 5.58 -26.78
C ALA A 286 13.44 6.09 -25.77
N VAL A 287 12.14 5.91 -26.07
CA VAL A 287 11.06 6.29 -25.15
C VAL A 287 11.06 5.41 -23.90
N TYR A 288 11.29 4.11 -24.05
CA TYR A 288 11.41 3.20 -22.91
C TYR A 288 12.55 3.62 -21.97
N ASP A 289 13.75 3.90 -22.51
CA ASP A 289 14.91 4.30 -21.71
C ASP A 289 14.65 5.63 -20.97
N GLN A 290 14.00 6.60 -21.62
CA GLN A 290 13.60 7.84 -20.98
C GLN A 290 12.63 7.61 -19.82
N ARG A 291 11.61 6.76 -20.02
CA ARG A 291 10.63 6.44 -18.97
C ARG A 291 11.25 5.63 -17.84
N ALA A 292 12.18 4.72 -18.13
CA ALA A 292 12.89 3.95 -17.11
C ALA A 292 13.68 4.85 -16.17
N LEU A 293 14.37 5.87 -16.72
CA LEU A 293 15.09 6.85 -15.91
C LEU A 293 14.17 7.73 -15.06
N ALA A 294 12.99 8.07 -15.56
CA ALA A 294 12.07 9.00 -14.89
C ALA A 294 11.12 8.33 -13.88
N GLU A 295 10.65 7.12 -14.16
CA GLU A 295 9.47 6.55 -13.48
C GLU A 295 9.79 5.32 -12.61
N LEU A 296 10.78 4.50 -13.00
CA LEU A 296 10.97 3.18 -12.40
C LEU A 296 11.27 3.23 -10.90
N ALA A 297 12.19 4.11 -10.49
CA ALA A 297 12.57 4.23 -9.08
C ALA A 297 11.37 4.68 -8.21
N VAL A 298 10.57 5.62 -8.72
CA VAL A 298 9.35 6.11 -8.06
C VAL A 298 8.32 4.99 -7.96
N TYR A 299 8.09 4.25 -9.04
CA TYR A 299 7.18 3.10 -9.06
C TYR A 299 7.59 2.03 -8.03
N GLN A 300 8.87 1.67 -8.00
CA GLN A 300 9.39 0.70 -7.04
C GLN A 300 9.30 1.21 -5.60
N GLN A 301 9.55 2.50 -5.36
CA GLN A 301 9.40 3.10 -4.03
C GLN A 301 7.95 3.09 -3.57
N GLN A 302 7.04 3.45 -4.47
CA GLN A 302 5.61 3.52 -4.21
C GLN A 302 5.03 2.14 -3.85
N LEU A 303 5.36 1.10 -4.60
CA LEU A 303 4.80 -0.25 -4.39
C LEU A 303 5.63 -1.14 -3.47
N SER A 304 6.72 -0.64 -2.90
CA SER A 304 7.58 -1.45 -2.03
C SER A 304 6.83 -1.93 -0.79
N ILE A 305 6.89 -3.23 -0.52
CA ILE A 305 6.36 -3.83 0.71
C ILE A 305 7.31 -3.65 1.90
N LEU A 306 8.57 -3.26 1.69
CA LEU A 306 9.53 -2.97 2.76
C LEU A 306 9.30 -1.58 3.34
N ALA A 307 8.09 -1.36 3.85
CA ALA A 307 7.71 -0.18 4.58
C ALA A 307 6.63 -0.52 5.61
N THR A 308 6.57 0.28 6.67
CA THR A 308 5.49 0.29 7.65
C THR A 308 4.69 1.57 7.50
N LEU A 309 3.43 1.54 7.94
CA LEU A 309 2.58 2.70 7.96
C LEU A 309 2.69 3.44 9.29
N GLU A 310 2.91 4.74 9.21
CA GLU A 310 2.78 5.65 10.34
C GLU A 310 1.48 6.46 10.16
N PRO A 311 0.44 6.16 10.97
CA PRO A 311 -0.83 6.87 10.88
C PRO A 311 -0.66 8.31 11.33
N ASP A 312 -1.25 9.21 10.56
CA ASP A 312 -1.41 10.64 10.84
C ASP A 312 -2.91 10.95 10.77
N LYS A 313 -3.37 12.03 11.40
CA LYS A 313 -4.78 12.42 11.47
C LYS A 313 -5.45 12.41 10.09
N TYR A 314 -4.70 12.77 9.05
CA TYR A 314 -5.22 12.85 7.69
C TYR A 314 -4.63 11.91 6.66
N ARG A 315 -3.56 11.18 6.98
CA ARG A 315 -2.79 10.43 5.98
C ARG A 315 -2.04 9.25 6.56
N GLU A 316 -1.61 8.36 5.68
CA GLU A 316 -0.63 7.33 6.00
C GLU A 316 0.74 7.73 5.48
N ASN A 317 1.73 7.73 6.36
CA ASN A 317 3.11 7.92 5.95
C ASN A 317 3.78 6.55 5.81
N LYS A 318 4.22 6.22 4.61
CA LYS A 318 5.10 5.05 4.41
C LYS A 318 6.47 5.38 4.95
N ARG A 319 6.90 4.64 5.97
CA ARG A 319 8.27 4.66 6.45
C ARG A 319 8.99 3.42 5.94
N ALA A 320 10.03 3.62 5.14
CA ALA A 320 10.85 2.55 4.62
C ALA A 320 11.47 1.72 5.76
N ILE A 321 11.44 0.41 5.61
CA ILE A 321 12.12 -0.55 6.48
C ILE A 321 13.42 -0.94 5.77
N PRO A 322 14.60 -0.61 6.34
CA PRO A 322 15.86 -1.10 5.82
C PRO A 322 15.87 -2.64 5.80
N LEU A 323 16.42 -3.24 4.75
CA LEU A 323 16.40 -4.69 4.57
C LEU A 323 17.07 -5.46 5.74
N TRP A 324 18.11 -4.87 6.33
CA TRP A 324 18.82 -5.40 7.50
C TRP A 324 18.07 -5.23 8.83
N GLN A 325 16.89 -4.58 8.83
CA GLN A 325 15.94 -4.58 9.95
C GLN A 325 14.71 -5.42 9.66
N ALA A 326 14.48 -5.81 8.40
CA ALA A 326 13.27 -6.48 7.99
C ALA A 326 13.13 -7.84 8.69
N ARG A 327 11.91 -8.11 9.16
CA ARG A 327 11.52 -9.35 9.82
C ARG A 327 10.34 -9.98 9.11
N VAL A 328 10.17 -11.28 9.31
CA VAL A 328 8.93 -11.99 9.03
C VAL A 328 8.23 -12.20 10.36
N GLY A 329 6.98 -11.72 10.46
CA GLY A 329 6.16 -11.97 11.63
C GLY A 329 5.42 -13.29 11.47
N ILE A 330 5.35 -14.07 12.53
CA ILE A 330 4.65 -15.36 12.58
C ILE A 330 3.65 -15.28 13.71
N ILE A 331 2.40 -15.66 13.45
CA ILE A 331 1.39 -15.80 14.49
C ILE A 331 1.12 -17.28 14.67
N LEU A 332 1.34 -17.79 15.88
CA LEU A 332 1.09 -19.18 16.25
C LEU A 332 0.57 -19.24 17.68
N LYS A 333 -0.58 -19.89 17.85
CA LYS A 333 -1.37 -19.96 19.08
C LYS A 333 -1.61 -18.58 19.70
N ASN A 334 -2.08 -17.64 18.90
CA ASN A 334 -2.31 -16.25 19.27
C ASN A 334 -1.08 -15.47 19.76
N ARG A 335 0.14 -15.97 19.51
CA ARG A 335 1.40 -15.27 19.83
C ARG A 335 2.11 -14.80 18.59
N TYR A 336 2.76 -13.65 18.70
CA TYR A 336 3.61 -13.09 17.66
C TYR A 336 5.06 -13.49 17.90
N TYR A 337 5.68 -14.06 16.88
CA TYR A 337 7.11 -14.34 16.81
C TYR A 337 7.71 -13.51 15.69
N LEU A 338 8.93 -13.02 15.89
CA LEU A 338 9.63 -12.20 14.91
C LEU A 338 10.95 -12.87 14.53
N MET A 339 11.14 -13.10 13.24
CA MET A 339 12.37 -13.68 12.71
C MET A 339 13.05 -12.73 11.73
N PRO A 340 14.37 -12.50 11.82
CA PRO A 340 15.10 -11.75 10.81
C PRO A 340 14.91 -12.36 9.42
N ALA A 341 14.63 -11.52 8.42
CA ALA A 341 14.53 -11.98 7.04
C ALA A 341 15.91 -12.12 6.35
N TYR A 342 16.95 -11.60 6.98
CA TYR A 342 18.33 -11.60 6.50
C TYR A 342 19.18 -12.61 7.29
N HIS A 343 20.30 -13.01 6.70
CA HIS A 343 21.28 -13.87 7.36
C HIS A 343 21.94 -13.11 8.52
N SER A 344 21.82 -13.65 9.72
CA SER A 344 22.40 -13.09 10.94
C SER A 344 23.39 -14.05 11.60
N ASP A 345 24.29 -13.49 12.40
CA ASP A 345 25.14 -14.29 13.29
C ASP A 345 24.34 -14.81 14.51
N GLN A 346 25.04 -15.52 15.41
CA GLN A 346 24.44 -16.14 16.61
C GLN A 346 23.82 -15.12 17.58
N ILE A 347 24.22 -13.85 17.51
CA ILE A 347 23.67 -12.79 18.37
C ILE A 347 22.70 -11.87 17.61
N GLY A 348 22.31 -12.25 16.38
CA GLY A 348 21.29 -11.56 15.59
C GLY A 348 21.81 -10.39 14.74
N ARG A 349 23.13 -10.19 14.63
CA ARG A 349 23.70 -9.11 13.80
C ARG A 349 23.66 -9.49 12.31
N PRO A 350 23.35 -8.55 11.40
CA PRO A 350 23.42 -8.79 9.96
C PRO A 350 24.82 -9.24 9.54
N VAL A 351 24.88 -10.12 8.55
CA VAL A 351 26.14 -10.65 8.01
C VAL A 351 26.34 -10.13 6.58
N LEU A 352 27.51 -9.54 6.34
CA LEU A 352 27.98 -9.12 5.02
C LEU A 352 28.70 -10.28 4.32
N PHE A 353 28.38 -10.53 3.05
CA PHE A 353 29.07 -11.46 2.18
C PHE A 353 29.83 -10.71 1.09
N GLU A 354 31.07 -11.09 0.79
CA GLU A 354 31.88 -10.43 -0.25
C GLU A 354 31.27 -10.58 -1.66
N SER A 355 30.55 -11.66 -1.92
CA SER A 355 29.86 -11.95 -3.18
C SER A 355 28.51 -12.60 -2.95
N GLN A 356 27.75 -12.92 -4.01
CA GLN A 356 26.51 -13.69 -3.91
C GLN A 356 26.72 -15.22 -3.95
N LEU A 357 27.96 -15.68 -4.14
CA LEU A 357 28.27 -17.10 -4.29
C LEU A 357 28.18 -17.84 -2.93
N PRO A 358 27.65 -19.08 -2.88
CA PRO A 358 27.44 -19.81 -1.62
C PRO A 358 28.64 -19.80 -0.67
N ASP A 359 29.86 -20.01 -1.18
CA ASP A 359 31.10 -20.14 -0.39
C ASP A 359 31.84 -18.80 -0.14
N SER A 360 31.16 -17.67 -0.34
CA SER A 360 31.73 -16.35 -0.09
C SER A 360 32.09 -16.17 1.39
N LYS A 361 33.24 -15.52 1.64
CA LYS A 361 33.60 -15.07 2.98
C LYS A 361 32.54 -14.10 3.50
N PHE A 362 32.36 -14.14 4.81
CA PHE A 362 31.38 -13.33 5.47
C PHE A 362 31.87 -12.76 6.79
N TYR A 363 31.33 -11.60 7.15
CA TYR A 363 31.72 -10.86 8.34
C TYR A 363 30.46 -10.26 9.01
N PRO A 364 30.35 -10.32 10.34
CA PRO A 364 29.24 -9.69 11.04
C PRO A 364 29.38 -8.16 10.98
N LEU A 365 28.28 -7.48 10.72
CA LEU A 365 28.20 -6.02 10.73
C LEU A 365 27.90 -5.51 12.14
N GLN A 366 28.27 -4.26 12.40
CA GLN A 366 28.00 -3.58 13.67
C GLN A 366 26.80 -2.65 13.54
N LEU A 367 26.10 -2.46 14.65
CA LEU A 367 25.00 -1.50 14.79
C LEU A 367 25.40 -0.47 15.85
N ASP A 368 25.21 0.82 15.58
CA ASP A 368 25.32 1.83 16.62
C ASP A 368 24.05 1.90 17.49
N TYR A 369 24.06 2.80 18.47
CA TYR A 369 22.92 3.05 19.37
C TYR A 369 21.68 3.62 18.67
N ASN A 370 21.84 4.21 17.48
CA ASN A 370 20.76 4.70 16.63
C ASN A 370 20.27 3.63 15.63
N GLY A 371 20.90 2.45 15.64
CA GLY A 371 20.66 1.37 14.69
C GLY A 371 21.38 1.55 13.34
N SER A 372 22.22 2.56 13.12
CA SER A 372 22.96 2.68 11.86
C SER A 372 23.96 1.53 11.68
N LEU A 373 24.15 1.09 10.44
CA LEU A 373 24.97 -0.07 10.09
C LEU A 373 26.43 0.36 9.81
N TYR A 374 27.38 -0.38 10.37
CA TYR A 374 28.81 -0.14 10.22
C TYR A 374 29.56 -1.43 9.84
N ASP A 375 30.66 -1.28 9.10
CA ASP A 375 31.62 -2.36 8.92
C ASP A 375 32.48 -2.58 10.18
N LEU A 376 33.40 -3.55 10.13
CA LEU A 376 34.32 -3.83 11.24
C LEU A 376 35.35 -2.73 11.50
N GLU A 377 35.56 -1.83 10.53
CA GLU A 377 36.50 -0.71 10.60
C GLU A 377 35.82 0.58 11.08
N GLY A 378 34.50 0.57 11.27
CA GLY A 378 33.72 1.70 11.75
C GLY A 378 33.22 2.64 10.65
N HIS A 379 33.24 2.23 9.38
CA HIS A 379 32.65 3.00 8.29
C HIS A 379 31.14 2.78 8.20
N ALA A 380 30.39 3.87 8.03
CA ALA A 380 28.94 3.82 7.88
C ALA A 380 28.54 3.19 6.54
N LEU A 381 27.49 2.38 6.56
CA LEU A 381 27.03 1.59 5.42
C LEU A 381 25.60 1.97 5.00
N ASP A 382 25.35 1.99 3.70
CA ASP A 382 24.03 2.03 3.09
C ASP A 382 23.72 0.65 2.49
N VAL A 383 22.45 0.22 2.57
CA VAL A 383 22.01 -1.07 2.01
C VAL A 383 20.88 -0.81 1.02
N SER A 384 21.04 -1.28 -0.21
CA SER A 384 19.95 -1.25 -1.21
C SER A 384 18.85 -2.25 -0.85
N ARG A 385 17.67 -2.09 -1.47
CA ARG A 385 16.55 -3.02 -1.28
C ARG A 385 16.82 -4.42 -1.86
N SER A 386 17.77 -4.55 -2.78
CA SER A 386 18.26 -5.84 -3.29
C SER A 386 19.33 -6.48 -2.41
N GLY A 387 19.71 -5.81 -1.30
CA GLY A 387 20.71 -6.30 -0.35
C GLY A 387 22.15 -5.98 -0.73
N GLN A 388 22.41 -5.13 -1.73
CA GLN A 388 23.76 -4.63 -1.99
C GLN A 388 24.18 -3.66 -0.91
N VAL A 389 25.39 -3.82 -0.38
CA VAL A 389 25.92 -3.00 0.71
C VAL A 389 27.00 -2.07 0.17
N PHE A 390 26.82 -0.78 0.41
CA PHE A 390 27.72 0.26 -0.04
C PHE A 390 28.31 1.01 1.15
N GLN A 391 29.56 1.42 1.04
CA GLN A 391 30.11 2.39 1.98
C GLN A 391 29.45 3.75 1.72
N LYS A 392 28.94 4.40 2.78
CA LYS A 392 28.04 5.56 2.67
C LYS A 392 28.71 6.77 2.00
N ASP A 393 30.00 7.00 2.26
CA ASP A 393 30.73 8.16 1.79
C ASP A 393 31.23 8.00 0.34
N THR A 394 31.77 6.82 0.01
CA THR A 394 32.38 6.55 -1.31
C THR A 394 31.38 5.99 -2.32
N LYS A 395 30.22 5.48 -1.85
CA LYS A 395 29.27 4.68 -2.63
C LYS A 395 29.91 3.43 -3.28
N GLN A 396 31.05 2.98 -2.76
CA GLN A 396 31.70 1.76 -3.22
C GLN A 396 30.90 0.54 -2.72
N LEU A 397 30.63 -0.40 -3.62
CA LEU A 397 30.05 -1.71 -3.27
C LEU A 397 31.07 -2.52 -2.47
N ILE A 398 30.71 -2.91 -1.25
CA ILE A 398 31.57 -3.70 -0.35
C ILE A 398 31.11 -5.15 -0.21
N GLY A 399 29.86 -5.45 -0.56
CA GLY A 399 29.33 -6.81 -0.49
C GLY A 399 27.82 -6.86 -0.54
N TYR A 400 27.25 -7.94 0.00
CA TYR A 400 25.84 -8.27 -0.10
C TYR A 400 25.31 -8.82 1.22
N LEU A 401 24.11 -8.41 1.60
CA LEU A 401 23.28 -9.17 2.51
C LEU A 401 22.61 -10.32 1.75
N ARG A 402 22.23 -11.36 2.49
CA ARG A 402 21.48 -12.50 1.95
C ARG A 402 20.24 -12.75 2.78
N PRO A 403 19.21 -13.41 2.22
CA PRO A 403 18.12 -13.95 3.01
C PRO A 403 18.63 -14.86 4.13
N ALA A 404 17.87 -14.98 5.21
CA ALA A 404 18.15 -15.95 6.26
C ALA A 404 18.32 -17.36 5.67
N SER A 405 19.30 -18.12 6.16
CA SER A 405 19.53 -19.48 5.65
C SER A 405 18.33 -20.37 5.95
N PHE A 406 17.98 -21.25 5.02
CA PHE A 406 16.85 -22.14 5.24
C PHE A 406 17.06 -23.06 6.46
N GLN A 407 18.31 -23.42 6.78
CA GLN A 407 18.61 -24.18 7.99
C GLN A 407 18.29 -23.37 9.25
N ALA A 408 18.72 -22.10 9.32
CA ALA A 408 18.40 -21.25 10.45
C ALA A 408 16.89 -21.06 10.61
N ILE A 409 16.20 -20.78 9.50
CA ILE A 409 14.73 -20.66 9.46
C ILE A 409 14.08 -21.92 10.02
N ARG A 410 14.37 -23.10 9.46
CA ARG A 410 13.73 -24.37 9.89
C ARG A 410 13.96 -24.66 11.37
N ARG A 411 15.17 -24.42 11.89
CA ARG A 411 15.48 -24.64 13.31
C ARG A 411 14.75 -23.64 14.22
N GLN A 412 14.66 -22.38 13.80
CA GLN A 412 13.94 -21.35 14.56
C GLN A 412 12.43 -21.58 14.54
N ILE A 413 11.86 -22.04 13.42
CA ILE A 413 10.45 -22.47 13.37
C ILE A 413 10.22 -23.66 14.31
N ALA A 414 11.10 -24.66 14.32
CA ALA A 414 10.99 -25.77 15.27
C ALA A 414 10.97 -25.29 16.74
N ALA A 415 11.84 -24.33 17.09
CA ALA A 415 11.86 -23.70 18.42
C ALA A 415 10.58 -22.89 18.72
N ILE A 416 9.99 -22.24 17.71
CA ILE A 416 8.70 -21.53 17.84
C ILE A 416 7.57 -22.51 18.17
N PHE A 417 7.50 -23.67 17.49
CA PHE A 417 6.49 -24.69 17.81
C PHE A 417 6.68 -25.24 19.23
N GLU A 418 7.91 -25.59 19.62
CA GLU A 418 8.21 -26.09 20.98
C GLU A 418 7.84 -25.07 22.07
N HIS A 419 8.17 -23.79 21.85
CA HIS A 419 7.78 -22.72 22.76
C HIS A 419 6.25 -22.52 22.79
N ALA A 420 5.58 -22.53 21.64
CA ALA A 420 4.13 -22.37 21.56
C ALA A 420 3.37 -23.53 22.24
N ASP A 421 3.91 -24.74 22.20
CA ASP A 421 3.35 -25.92 22.84
C ASP A 421 3.51 -25.91 24.37
N SER A 422 4.60 -25.33 24.87
CA SER A 422 4.90 -25.29 26.30
C SER A 422 4.34 -24.05 27.03
N ALA A 423 4.06 -22.97 26.31
CA ALA A 423 3.65 -21.71 26.92
C ALA A 423 2.14 -21.60 27.20
N GLU A 424 1.78 -20.88 28.27
CA GLU A 424 0.38 -20.69 28.73
C GLU A 424 -0.49 -19.92 27.73
N ALA A 425 -1.70 -20.39 27.46
CA ALA A 425 -2.62 -19.78 26.49
C ALA A 425 -2.72 -18.24 26.62
N VAL A 426 -2.57 -17.54 25.49
CA VAL A 426 -2.71 -16.08 25.44
C VAL A 426 -4.19 -15.72 25.44
N ALA A 427 -4.59 -14.83 26.35
CA ALA A 427 -5.95 -14.31 26.41
C ALA A 427 -6.31 -13.52 25.14
N ALA A 428 -7.58 -13.60 24.72
CA ALA A 428 -8.08 -12.81 23.60
C ALA A 428 -8.14 -11.31 23.94
N GLY A 429 -8.08 -10.45 22.92
CA GLY A 429 -8.21 -9.00 23.07
C GLY A 429 -6.90 -8.29 23.43
N GLY A 430 -5.79 -8.77 22.87
CA GLY A 430 -4.46 -8.19 23.09
C GLY A 430 -4.32 -6.76 22.55
N LEU A 431 -3.16 -6.15 22.77
CA LEU A 431 -2.84 -4.81 22.27
C LEU A 431 -3.04 -4.68 20.75
N ASP A 432 -2.70 -5.73 20.01
CA ASP A 432 -2.91 -5.81 18.57
C ASP A 432 -4.38 -5.72 18.17
N ASP A 433 -5.24 -6.50 18.85
CA ASP A 433 -6.69 -6.49 18.60
C ASP A 433 -7.30 -5.13 18.94
N GLN A 434 -6.86 -4.51 20.05
CA GLN A 434 -7.29 -3.17 20.43
C GLN A 434 -6.89 -2.13 19.38
N LEU A 435 -5.63 -2.13 18.95
CA LEU A 435 -5.14 -1.21 17.93
C LEU A 435 -5.88 -1.40 16.62
N VAL A 436 -5.99 -2.61 16.08
CA VAL A 436 -6.72 -2.82 14.80
C VAL A 436 -8.17 -2.39 14.88
N SER A 437 -8.81 -2.49 16.05
CA SER A 437 -10.20 -2.05 16.24
C SER A 437 -10.37 -0.53 16.32
N ILE A 438 -9.32 0.23 16.66
CA ILE A 438 -9.38 1.69 16.79
C ILE A 438 -9.40 2.34 15.41
N ARG A 439 -10.30 3.30 15.22
CA ARG A 439 -10.37 4.10 13.97
C ARG A 439 -9.01 4.64 13.59
N ARG A 440 -8.66 4.57 12.30
CA ARG A 440 -7.31 4.91 11.84
C ARG A 440 -6.89 6.34 12.20
N VAL A 441 -7.82 7.30 12.17
CA VAL A 441 -7.59 8.72 12.55
C VAL A 441 -7.19 8.91 14.02
N GLU A 442 -7.55 7.97 14.88
CA GLU A 442 -7.26 8.01 16.32
C GLU A 442 -5.97 7.26 16.67
N GLN A 443 -5.40 6.49 15.73
CA GLN A 443 -4.21 5.66 15.97
C GLN A 443 -3.00 6.44 16.48
N GLU A 444 -2.77 7.64 15.93
CA GLU A 444 -1.64 8.46 16.36
C GLU A 444 -1.78 8.83 17.84
N GLN A 445 -2.98 9.22 18.26
CA GLN A 445 -3.28 9.59 19.64
C GLN A 445 -3.30 8.36 20.55
N ALA A 446 -3.91 7.26 20.11
CA ALA A 446 -3.94 5.98 20.80
C ALA A 446 -2.54 5.47 21.11
N ARG A 447 -1.62 5.54 20.14
CA ARG A 447 -0.22 5.10 20.32
C ARG A 447 0.56 6.02 21.25
N LYS A 448 0.27 7.32 21.24
CA LYS A 448 0.84 8.28 22.21
C LYS A 448 0.30 8.07 23.62
N ALA A 449 -0.93 7.58 23.75
CA ALA A 449 -1.58 7.31 25.03
C ALA A 449 -1.06 6.04 25.74
N LEU A 450 -0.31 5.17 25.03
CA LEU A 450 0.32 4.00 25.63
C LEU A 450 1.29 4.43 26.72
N SER A 451 1.02 4.07 27.97
CA SER A 451 1.89 4.37 29.12
C SER A 451 3.00 3.33 29.32
N ASN A 452 2.80 2.13 28.83
CA ASN A 452 3.69 1.00 29.02
C ASN A 452 4.83 1.00 27.99
N GLU A 453 6.07 1.09 28.48
CA GLU A 453 7.25 1.11 27.62
C GLU A 453 7.45 -0.22 26.87
N THR A 454 7.13 -1.36 27.49
CA THR A 454 7.18 -2.66 26.82
C THR A 454 6.20 -2.70 25.64
N ALA A 455 4.98 -2.21 25.82
CA ALA A 455 3.99 -2.13 24.74
C ALA A 455 4.49 -1.28 23.57
N ARG A 456 5.14 -0.14 23.85
CA ARG A 456 5.75 0.71 22.80
C ARG A 456 6.89 0.00 22.07
N GLN A 457 7.74 -0.70 22.81
CA GLN A 457 8.85 -1.48 22.23
C GLN A 457 8.34 -2.63 21.36
N GLU A 458 7.30 -3.33 21.76
CA GLU A 458 6.70 -4.42 20.99
C GLU A 458 6.02 -3.91 19.71
N ILE A 459 5.30 -2.78 19.79
CA ILE A 459 4.76 -2.09 18.61
C ILE A 459 5.91 -1.68 17.68
N GLN A 460 7.00 -1.13 18.21
CA GLN A 460 8.15 -0.77 17.38
C GLN A 460 8.80 -2.01 16.76
N ALA A 461 8.85 -3.12 17.47
CA ALA A 461 9.42 -4.36 16.97
C ALA A 461 8.61 -4.97 15.83
N ILE A 462 7.27 -5.02 15.95
CA ILE A 462 6.39 -5.60 14.92
C ILE A 462 6.33 -4.74 13.65
N LYS A 463 6.57 -3.42 13.75
CA LYS A 463 6.65 -2.53 12.58
C LYS A 463 7.74 -2.94 11.59
N TYR A 464 8.77 -3.65 12.04
CA TYR A 464 9.80 -4.19 11.16
C TYR A 464 9.38 -5.47 10.43
N ALA A 465 8.17 -5.98 10.68
CA ALA A 465 7.58 -7.13 9.97
C ALA A 465 6.47 -6.67 9.02
N PRO A 466 6.80 -6.27 7.77
CA PRO A 466 5.78 -5.84 6.83
C PRO A 466 4.88 -6.99 6.33
N VAL A 467 5.37 -8.23 6.41
CA VAL A 467 4.59 -9.44 6.14
C VAL A 467 4.43 -10.27 7.41
N LEU A 468 3.19 -10.64 7.68
CA LEU A 468 2.81 -11.55 8.75
C LEU A 468 2.29 -12.87 8.18
N ILE A 469 2.65 -13.99 8.78
CA ILE A 469 2.09 -15.31 8.48
C ILE A 469 1.33 -15.76 9.71
N ASN A 470 0.00 -15.75 9.61
CA ASN A 470 -0.87 -16.32 10.62
C ASN A 470 -1.05 -17.82 10.37
N TRP A 471 -0.42 -18.61 11.23
CA TRP A 471 -0.42 -20.07 11.20
C TRP A 471 -1.49 -20.67 12.11
N ASP A 472 -2.31 -19.85 12.79
CA ASP A 472 -3.52 -20.31 13.45
C ASP A 472 -4.55 -20.66 12.38
N GLU A 473 -4.85 -21.96 12.27
CA GLU A 473 -5.70 -22.50 11.21
C GLU A 473 -7.12 -21.91 11.27
N GLN A 474 -7.58 -21.39 10.13
CA GLN A 474 -8.91 -20.83 9.95
C GLN A 474 -9.83 -21.79 9.21
N ALA A 475 -11.11 -21.80 9.59
CA ALA A 475 -12.08 -22.67 8.95
C ALA A 475 -12.34 -22.21 7.51
N ARG A 476 -12.08 -23.09 6.54
CA ARG A 476 -12.20 -22.79 5.09
C ARG A 476 -13.60 -22.35 4.66
N ASN A 477 -14.64 -22.81 5.35
CA ASN A 477 -16.03 -22.48 5.01
C ASN A 477 -16.42 -21.05 5.45
N GLN A 478 -15.53 -20.32 6.13
CA GLN A 478 -15.76 -18.92 6.45
C GLN A 478 -15.51 -18.05 5.21
N PRO A 479 -16.31 -16.99 5.01
CA PRO A 479 -16.00 -15.96 4.03
C PRO A 479 -14.61 -15.36 4.28
N LEU A 480 -13.90 -14.93 3.24
CA LEU A 480 -12.60 -14.27 3.32
C LEU A 480 -12.64 -13.04 4.23
N ALA A 481 -13.77 -12.31 4.22
CA ALA A 481 -14.02 -11.18 5.12
C ALA A 481 -13.98 -11.57 6.61
N HIS A 482 -14.36 -12.79 6.96
CA HIS A 482 -14.24 -13.30 8.33
C HIS A 482 -12.83 -13.81 8.62
N ILE A 483 -12.21 -14.53 7.68
CA ILE A 483 -10.85 -15.06 7.86
C ILE A 483 -9.88 -13.91 8.16
N ARG A 484 -9.95 -12.80 7.41
CA ARG A 484 -9.05 -11.65 7.59
C ARG A 484 -9.24 -10.86 8.89
N GLN A 485 -10.36 -11.04 9.61
CA GLN A 485 -10.61 -10.38 10.90
C GLN A 485 -9.81 -11.02 12.04
N HIS A 486 -9.17 -12.17 11.80
CA HIS A 486 -8.24 -12.78 12.75
C HIS A 486 -6.96 -11.96 12.89
N LYS A 487 -6.09 -12.38 13.81
CA LYS A 487 -4.84 -11.66 14.14
C LYS A 487 -4.03 -11.36 12.87
N ARG A 488 -3.77 -10.08 12.65
CA ARG A 488 -3.04 -9.51 11.49
C ARG A 488 -2.13 -8.36 11.90
N GLY A 489 -1.63 -8.43 13.13
CA GLY A 489 -0.76 -7.42 13.72
C GLY A 489 -1.51 -6.15 14.12
N ILE A 490 -0.90 -4.99 13.88
CA ILE A 490 -1.35 -3.69 14.40
C ILE A 490 -1.95 -2.78 13.31
N GLY A 491 -2.27 -3.33 12.14
CA GLY A 491 -2.84 -2.60 11.00
C GLY A 491 -1.85 -1.76 10.19
N ASP A 492 -0.54 -1.90 10.42
CA ASP A 492 0.52 -1.16 9.71
C ASP A 492 1.26 -2.01 8.65
N HIS A 493 0.80 -3.25 8.46
CA HIS A 493 1.49 -4.29 7.68
C HIS A 493 1.02 -4.28 6.23
N ALA A 494 1.93 -4.60 5.32
CA ALA A 494 1.61 -4.66 3.90
C ALA A 494 0.72 -5.88 3.60
N LEU A 495 1.06 -7.04 4.16
CA LEU A 495 0.42 -8.31 3.86
C LEU A 495 0.32 -9.20 5.10
N THR A 496 -0.83 -9.83 5.29
CA THR A 496 -0.99 -10.97 6.21
C THR A 496 -1.41 -12.21 5.42
N ILE A 497 -0.76 -13.35 5.67
CA ILE A 497 -1.08 -14.64 5.04
C ILE A 497 -1.72 -15.53 6.10
N PHE A 498 -2.94 -15.99 5.87
CA PHE A 498 -3.65 -16.93 6.74
C PHE A 498 -3.64 -18.33 6.16
N ARG A 499 -3.54 -19.33 7.02
CA ARG A 499 -3.66 -20.74 6.66
C ARG A 499 -5.08 -21.25 6.89
N THR A 500 -5.60 -21.99 5.92
CA THR A 500 -6.76 -22.89 6.12
C THR A 500 -6.30 -24.35 5.90
N PRO A 501 -7.15 -25.36 6.17
CA PRO A 501 -6.81 -26.76 5.92
C PRO A 501 -6.45 -27.08 4.45
N GLU A 502 -6.92 -26.29 3.48
CA GLU A 502 -6.77 -26.60 2.05
C GLU A 502 -6.30 -25.39 1.20
N SER A 503 -6.07 -24.23 1.81
CA SER A 503 -5.74 -23.01 1.09
C SER A 503 -4.92 -22.03 1.92
N MET A 504 -4.39 -21.01 1.24
CA MET A 504 -3.76 -19.85 1.86
C MET A 504 -4.50 -18.60 1.44
N VAL A 505 -4.85 -17.77 2.41
CA VAL A 505 -5.58 -16.51 2.19
C VAL A 505 -4.63 -15.35 2.39
N PHE A 506 -4.58 -14.41 1.45
CA PHE A 506 -3.70 -13.25 1.48
C PHE A 506 -4.56 -12.01 1.72
N ASP A 507 -4.34 -11.34 2.83
CA ASP A 507 -4.93 -10.03 3.16
C ASP A 507 -3.92 -8.92 2.87
N GLN A 508 -4.17 -8.16 1.83
CA GLN A 508 -3.24 -7.21 1.24
C GLN A 508 -3.74 -5.78 1.38
N SER A 509 -2.95 -4.91 2.01
CA SER A 509 -3.32 -3.50 2.11
C SER A 509 -3.23 -2.80 0.74
N HIS A 510 -4.29 -2.09 0.34
CA HIS A 510 -4.33 -1.37 -0.94
C HIS A 510 -3.32 -0.23 -1.04
N ILE A 511 -2.75 0.18 0.09
CA ILE A 511 -1.65 1.14 0.12
C ILE A 511 -0.41 0.55 -0.57
N PHE A 512 -0.20 -0.75 -0.48
CA PHE A 512 0.96 -1.45 -1.05
C PHE A 512 0.64 -2.22 -2.33
N PHE A 513 -0.62 -2.65 -2.50
CA PHE A 513 -1.04 -3.51 -3.60
C PHE A 513 -2.24 -2.95 -4.36
N ASP A 514 -2.12 -2.85 -5.68
CA ASP A 514 -3.31 -2.84 -6.53
C ASP A 514 -3.86 -4.27 -6.68
N GLY A 515 -5.14 -4.44 -7.04
CA GLY A 515 -5.78 -5.77 -7.07
C GLY A 515 -5.10 -6.78 -8.01
N LEU A 516 -4.61 -6.35 -9.18
CA LEU A 516 -3.96 -7.26 -10.13
C LEU A 516 -2.55 -7.64 -9.69
N TRP A 517 -1.80 -6.66 -9.17
CA TRP A 517 -0.47 -6.86 -8.61
C TRP A 517 -0.54 -7.73 -7.36
N GLY A 518 -1.51 -7.48 -6.48
CA GLY A 518 -1.79 -8.27 -5.30
C GLY A 518 -2.04 -9.74 -5.62
N MET A 519 -2.92 -10.03 -6.58
CA MET A 519 -3.14 -11.40 -7.07
C MET A 519 -1.86 -12.04 -7.62
N ALA A 520 -1.07 -11.30 -8.41
CA ALA A 520 0.19 -11.80 -8.94
C ALA A 520 1.18 -12.14 -7.83
N VAL A 521 1.30 -11.30 -6.79
CA VAL A 521 2.19 -11.54 -5.64
C VAL A 521 1.76 -12.79 -4.87
N SER A 522 0.45 -13.01 -4.67
CA SER A 522 -0.04 -14.21 -3.98
C SER A 522 0.35 -15.49 -4.75
N GLU A 523 0.24 -15.49 -6.07
CA GLU A 523 0.66 -16.61 -6.92
C GLU A 523 2.18 -16.82 -6.90
N ILE A 524 2.97 -15.75 -6.98
CA ILE A 524 4.44 -15.79 -6.93
C ILE A 524 4.92 -16.38 -5.59
N LEU A 525 4.41 -15.85 -4.47
CA LEU A 525 4.75 -16.34 -3.14
C LEU A 525 4.33 -17.80 -2.96
N THR A 526 3.15 -18.18 -3.46
CA THR A 526 2.70 -19.58 -3.45
C THR A 526 3.67 -20.48 -4.23
N GLY A 527 4.10 -20.05 -5.42
CA GLY A 527 5.07 -20.80 -6.23
C GLY A 527 6.44 -20.97 -5.57
N GLU A 528 6.96 -19.93 -4.93
CA GLU A 528 8.22 -20.01 -4.17
C GLU A 528 8.08 -20.90 -2.93
N ALA A 529 6.97 -20.79 -2.19
CA ALA A 529 6.70 -21.67 -1.04
C ALA A 529 6.61 -23.15 -1.46
N VAL A 530 5.96 -23.45 -2.59
CA VAL A 530 5.93 -24.81 -3.15
C VAL A 530 7.34 -25.32 -3.51
N SER A 531 8.18 -24.46 -4.06
CA SER A 531 9.56 -24.82 -4.42
C SER A 531 10.37 -25.18 -3.17
N TRP A 532 10.22 -24.41 -2.08
CA TRP A 532 10.83 -24.73 -0.78
C TRP A 532 10.27 -26.00 -0.15
N ALA A 533 8.95 -26.19 -0.22
CA ALA A 533 8.30 -27.40 0.27
C ALA A 533 8.85 -28.67 -0.41
N ALA A 534 8.98 -28.65 -1.75
CA ALA A 534 9.57 -29.75 -2.51
C ALA A 534 11.04 -30.00 -2.15
N TYR A 535 11.80 -28.95 -1.84
CA TYR A 535 13.17 -29.10 -1.36
C TYR A 535 13.20 -29.72 0.05
N PHE A 536 12.39 -29.23 0.98
CA PHE A 536 12.36 -29.70 2.36
C PHE A 536 11.87 -31.14 2.51
N SER A 537 11.03 -31.65 1.61
CA SER A 537 10.60 -33.05 1.64
C SER A 537 11.75 -34.05 1.42
N SER A 538 12.88 -33.57 0.89
CA SER A 538 14.10 -34.36 0.71
C SER A 538 15.07 -34.29 1.90
N LEU A 539 14.81 -33.40 2.87
CA LEU A 539 15.71 -33.12 3.99
C LEU A 539 15.23 -33.83 5.27
N PRO A 540 16.14 -34.12 6.21
CA PRO A 540 15.74 -34.59 7.53
C PRO A 540 14.95 -33.50 8.27
N GLN A 541 14.10 -33.93 9.21
CA GLN A 541 13.36 -33.03 10.10
C GLN A 541 14.32 -32.12 10.88
N PRO A 542 13.98 -30.83 11.06
CA PRO A 542 14.87 -29.90 11.73
C PRO A 542 14.86 -30.16 13.24
N LYS A 543 16.01 -29.91 13.87
CA LYS A 543 16.11 -29.87 15.33
C LYS A 543 15.96 -28.42 15.81
N PRO A 544 15.24 -28.15 16.90
CA PRO A 544 15.11 -26.81 17.44
C PRO A 544 16.49 -26.25 17.84
N VAL A 545 16.63 -24.93 17.78
CA VAL A 545 17.77 -24.22 18.38
C VAL A 545 17.53 -24.17 19.89
N SER A 546 18.61 -24.18 20.68
CA SER A 546 18.51 -24.01 22.14
C SER A 546 18.08 -22.61 22.58
N ASP A 547 18.28 -21.59 21.74
CA ASP A 547 17.93 -20.21 22.07
C ASP A 547 16.43 -19.98 21.94
N PRO A 548 15.81 -19.28 22.92
CA PRO A 548 14.38 -19.03 22.88
C PRO A 548 14.03 -18.14 21.68
N PRO A 549 12.89 -18.40 21.00
CA PRO A 549 12.45 -17.57 19.89
C PRO A 549 12.11 -16.16 20.38
N TYR A 550 12.38 -15.15 19.56
CA TYR A 550 11.97 -13.78 19.85
C TYR A 550 10.46 -13.61 19.63
N PHE A 551 9.71 -13.35 20.69
CA PHE A 551 8.25 -13.20 20.68
C PHE A 551 7.79 -11.89 21.30
N LEU A 552 6.58 -11.46 20.97
CA LEU A 552 5.92 -10.27 21.53
C LEU A 552 4.78 -10.68 22.44
N ASN A 553 4.63 -9.98 23.56
CA ASN A 553 3.61 -10.22 24.56
C ASN A 553 2.63 -9.04 24.64
N PHE A 554 1.79 -8.95 23.60
CA PHE A 554 0.78 -7.90 23.46
C PHE A 554 -0.32 -7.96 24.53
N LYS A 555 -0.01 -7.40 25.70
CA LYS A 555 -0.97 -7.25 26.78
C LYS A 555 -1.96 -6.12 26.48
N PRO A 556 -3.24 -6.29 26.83
CA PRO A 556 -4.23 -5.23 26.65
C PRO A 556 -3.83 -3.97 27.44
N GLU A 557 -4.05 -2.80 26.84
CA GLU A 557 -3.78 -1.50 27.43
C GLU A 557 -5.10 -0.78 27.73
N LEU A 558 -5.31 -0.44 29.01
CA LEU A 558 -6.57 0.16 29.47
C LEU A 558 -6.84 1.52 28.82
N ALA A 559 -5.79 2.30 28.57
CA ALA A 559 -5.88 3.61 27.94
C ALA A 559 -6.51 3.56 26.53
N LEU A 560 -6.47 2.41 25.86
CA LEU A 560 -7.03 2.24 24.53
C LEU A 560 -8.56 2.08 24.52
N ASN A 561 -9.18 1.82 25.66
CA ASN A 561 -10.63 1.61 25.74
C ASN A 561 -11.45 2.91 25.57
N GLU A 562 -10.81 4.08 25.69
CA GLU A 562 -11.45 5.39 25.52
C GLU A 562 -11.62 5.79 24.04
N PHE A 563 -10.95 5.08 23.13
CA PHE A 563 -10.97 5.37 21.69
C PHE A 563 -12.15 4.70 20.99
N ASN A 564 -12.60 5.33 19.92
CA ASN A 564 -13.72 4.85 19.12
C ASN A 564 -13.29 3.68 18.25
N LYS A 565 -14.11 2.63 18.25
CA LYS A 565 -13.87 1.42 17.47
C LYS A 565 -14.58 1.47 16.12
N VAL A 566 -13.99 0.84 15.11
CA VAL A 566 -14.59 0.67 13.78
C VAL A 566 -15.82 -0.24 13.89
N ALA A 567 -16.94 0.19 13.30
CA ALA A 567 -18.11 -0.66 13.15
C ALA A 567 -17.86 -1.67 12.01
N THR A 568 -17.94 -2.97 12.32
CA THR A 568 -17.42 -4.09 11.53
C THR A 568 -18.29 -4.54 10.34
N VAL A 569 -19.16 -3.69 9.78
CA VAL A 569 -19.96 -4.09 8.61
C VAL A 569 -19.10 -3.96 7.35
N GLU A 570 -18.39 -5.03 7.03
CA GLU A 570 -17.57 -5.13 5.83
C GLU A 570 -18.41 -5.52 4.60
N VAL A 571 -18.20 -4.82 3.49
CA VAL A 571 -18.80 -5.16 2.19
C VAL A 571 -17.85 -6.12 1.46
N SER A 572 -18.30 -7.32 1.14
CA SER A 572 -17.52 -8.35 0.46
C SER A 572 -18.26 -8.90 -0.76
N ALA A 573 -17.54 -9.41 -1.76
CA ALA A 573 -18.14 -10.08 -2.92
C ALA A 573 -18.82 -11.41 -2.56
N GLU A 574 -18.60 -11.92 -1.35
CA GLU A 574 -19.20 -13.13 -0.79
C GLU A 574 -20.44 -12.84 0.03
N ASN A 575 -20.82 -11.56 0.13
CA ASN A 575 -22.09 -11.18 0.70
C ASN A 575 -23.06 -10.78 -0.43
N ASP A 576 -24.28 -11.30 -0.37
CA ASP A 576 -25.35 -10.96 -1.31
C ASP A 576 -26.01 -9.61 -0.96
N ILE A 577 -25.40 -8.85 -0.04
CA ILE A 577 -25.89 -7.54 0.39
C ILE A 577 -25.73 -6.53 -0.76
N VAL A 578 -24.74 -6.72 -1.64
CA VAL A 578 -24.45 -5.82 -2.77
C VAL A 578 -24.75 -6.48 -4.12
N ASP A 579 -25.70 -5.89 -4.86
CA ASP A 579 -26.05 -6.35 -6.21
C ASP A 579 -25.02 -5.90 -7.26
N MET A 580 -24.10 -6.81 -7.60
CA MET A 580 -23.07 -6.60 -8.62
C MET A 580 -23.63 -6.32 -10.02
N LYS A 581 -24.83 -6.80 -10.36
CA LYS A 581 -25.45 -6.52 -11.67
C LYS A 581 -25.83 -5.05 -11.79
N THR A 582 -26.28 -4.46 -10.70
CA THR A 582 -26.58 -3.03 -10.62
C THR A 582 -25.30 -2.20 -10.79
N LEU A 583 -24.18 -2.60 -10.18
CA LEU A 583 -22.88 -1.92 -10.36
C LEU A 583 -22.36 -1.99 -11.80
N ASP A 584 -22.47 -3.15 -12.46
CA ASP A 584 -22.05 -3.29 -13.85
C ASP A 584 -22.96 -2.54 -14.82
N MET A 585 -24.26 -2.45 -14.53
CA MET A 585 -25.16 -1.57 -15.26
C MET A 585 -24.73 -0.11 -15.11
N LEU A 586 -24.43 0.31 -13.88
CA LEU A 586 -23.98 1.67 -13.58
C LEU A 586 -22.67 2.01 -14.32
N ARG A 587 -21.69 1.09 -14.36
CA ARG A 587 -20.44 1.24 -15.13
C ARG A 587 -20.69 1.48 -16.61
N LYS A 588 -21.72 0.86 -17.18
CA LYS A 588 -22.07 1.01 -18.60
C LYS A 588 -22.88 2.28 -18.88
N VAL A 589 -23.67 2.74 -17.91
CA VAL A 589 -24.58 3.88 -18.05
C VAL A 589 -23.88 5.21 -17.79
N LEU A 590 -22.99 5.29 -16.79
CA LEU A 590 -22.32 6.54 -16.41
C LEU A 590 -21.56 7.20 -17.57
N PRO A 591 -20.69 6.49 -18.32
CA PRO A 591 -19.97 7.11 -19.43
C PRO A 591 -20.90 7.53 -20.58
N LYS A 592 -22.04 6.86 -20.74
CA LYS A 592 -23.02 7.15 -21.80
C LYS A 592 -23.89 8.37 -21.50
N ARG A 593 -24.24 8.58 -20.23
CA ARG A 593 -25.11 9.69 -19.82
C ARG A 593 -24.36 10.98 -19.56
N HIS A 594 -23.11 10.88 -19.09
CA HIS A 594 -22.31 12.05 -18.75
C HIS A 594 -20.87 11.90 -19.25
N PRO A 595 -20.66 11.92 -20.58
CA PRO A 595 -19.34 11.73 -21.19
C PRO A 595 -18.31 12.79 -20.72
N ASP A 596 -18.77 14.00 -20.40
CA ASP A 596 -17.91 15.11 -19.99
C ASP A 596 -17.44 15.01 -18.54
N LEU A 597 -18.20 14.34 -17.67
CA LEU A 597 -17.90 14.23 -16.24
C LEU A 597 -16.87 13.13 -15.92
N LYS A 598 -16.64 12.19 -16.83
CA LYS A 598 -15.71 11.04 -16.67
C LYS A 598 -15.85 10.28 -15.35
N LEU A 599 -17.02 10.31 -14.72
CA LEU A 599 -17.27 9.66 -13.43
C LEU A 599 -17.27 8.14 -13.58
N THR A 600 -16.54 7.47 -12.70
CA THR A 600 -16.54 6.01 -12.55
C THR A 600 -17.55 5.58 -11.50
N VAL A 601 -17.86 4.28 -11.45
CA VAL A 601 -18.68 3.71 -10.38
C VAL A 601 -18.02 3.87 -9.02
N ASN A 602 -16.68 3.86 -8.94
CA ASN A 602 -15.99 4.14 -7.68
C ASN A 602 -16.23 5.58 -7.24
N ASP A 603 -16.23 6.54 -8.16
CA ASP A 603 -16.56 7.93 -7.83
C ASP A 603 -18.00 8.05 -7.31
N VAL A 604 -18.95 7.33 -7.93
CA VAL A 604 -20.35 7.31 -7.45
C VAL A 604 -20.49 6.59 -6.11
N LEU A 605 -19.78 5.48 -5.88
CA LEU A 605 -19.81 4.77 -4.60
C LEU A 605 -19.16 5.59 -3.49
N VAL A 606 -18.07 6.30 -3.80
CA VAL A 606 -17.47 7.29 -2.90
C VAL A 606 -18.48 8.39 -2.62
N LEU A 607 -19.06 9.03 -3.65
CA LEU A 607 -20.08 10.07 -3.48
C LEU A 607 -21.33 9.58 -2.72
N TYR A 608 -21.73 8.32 -2.92
CA TYR A 608 -22.87 7.71 -2.23
C TYR A 608 -22.53 7.40 -0.76
N ARG A 609 -21.34 6.86 -0.47
CA ARG A 609 -20.83 6.75 0.91
C ARG A 609 -20.70 8.13 1.57
N CYS A 610 -20.27 9.13 0.81
CA CYS A 610 -20.21 10.52 1.25
C CYS A 610 -21.63 11.08 1.57
N ALA A 611 -22.62 10.79 0.74
CA ALA A 611 -23.98 11.34 0.86
C ALA A 611 -24.88 10.60 1.86
N PHE A 612 -24.70 9.29 2.03
CA PHE A 612 -25.62 8.42 2.78
C PHE A 612 -24.97 7.65 3.92
N GLY A 613 -23.65 7.69 4.01
CA GLY A 613 -22.92 7.20 5.16
C GLY A 613 -22.91 5.69 5.37
N LEU A 614 -22.13 4.98 4.56
CA LEU A 614 -21.80 3.55 4.70
C LEU A 614 -20.30 3.34 4.52
#